data_AF-A0A1I5QKZ0-F1
#
_entry.id   AF-A0A1I5QKZ0-F1
#
_cell.length_a   1.000
_cell.length_b   1.000
_cell.length_c   1.000
_cell.angle_alpha   90.00
_cell.angle_beta   90.00
_cell.angle_gamma   90.00
#
_symmetry.space_group_name_H-M   'P 1'
#
loop_
_entity.id
_entity.type
_entity.pdbx_description
1 polymer ?
#
loop_
_entity_poly.entity_id
_entity_poly.type
_entity_poly.pdbx_seq_one_letter_code
_entity_poly.pdbx_strand_id
1 'polypeptide(L)' 'MTYPVAVMYVVASLLTLAGIVMLLRLRRPAISERRTYAYRMVGIMLASAGIVLLMSATAMWRWSTDL' A
#
# COMPACT_ATOMS: atom_id res chain seq x y z
N MET A 1 4.81 -20.76 4.16
CA MET A 1 4.79 -19.29 4.32
C MET A 1 5.33 -18.96 5.70
N THR A 2 6.42 -18.21 5.82
CA THR A 2 7.08 -17.93 7.11
C THR A 2 6.38 -16.76 7.84
N TYR A 3 6.50 -16.70 9.17
CA TYR A 3 5.89 -15.61 9.97
C TYR A 3 6.29 -14.20 9.50
N PRO A 4 7.57 -13.89 9.20
CA PRO A 4 7.96 -12.56 8.75
C PRO A 4 7.31 -12.17 7.41
N VAL A 5 7.23 -13.11 6.47
CA VAL A 5 6.57 -12.91 5.17
C VAL A 5 5.07 -12.61 5.37
N ALA A 6 4.40 -13.32 6.28
CA ALA A 6 3.00 -13.06 6.60
C ALA A 6 2.79 -11.64 7.16
N VAL A 7 3.66 -11.18 8.08
CA VAL A 7 3.60 -9.81 8.61
C VAL A 7 3.82 -8.78 7.50
N MET A 8 4.78 -9.00 6.60
CA MET A 8 5.02 -8.10 5.47
C MET A 8 3.79 -7.98 4.56
N TYR A 9 3.09 -9.08 4.27
CA TYR A 9 1.84 -9.01 3.51
C TYR A 9 0.78 -8.18 4.21
N VAL A 10 0.60 -8.34 5.52
CA VAL A 10 -0.36 -7.53 6.29
C VAL A 10 -0.01 -6.05 6.20
N VAL A 11 1.24 -5.68 6.45
CA VAL A 11 1.70 -4.27 6.36
C VAL A 11 1.51 -3.73 4.95
N ALA A 12 1.90 -4.48 3.93
CA ALA A 12 1.77 -4.10 2.53
C ALA A 12 0.30 -3.86 2.13
N SER A 13 -0.60 -4.77 2.53
CA SER A 13 -2.04 -4.64 2.30
C SER A 13 -2.62 -3.42 3.02
N LEU A 14 -2.25 -3.17 4.27
CA LEU A 14 -2.72 -2.00 5.02
C LEU A 14 -2.27 -0.69 4.38
N LEU A 15 -1.00 -0.60 3.96
CA LEU A 15 -0.47 0.56 3.26
C LEU A 15 -1.20 0.82 1.95
N THR A 16 -1.37 -0.24 1.16
CA THR A 16 -2.04 -0.19 -0.14
C THR A 16 -3.50 0.24 0.02
N LEU A 17 -4.22 -0.36 0.96
CA LEU A 17 -5.61 -0.04 1.24
C LEU A 17 -5.76 1.40 1.73
N ALA A 18 -4.92 1.85 2.67
CA ALA A 18 -4.94 3.21 3.18
C ALA A 18 -4.69 4.23 2.05
N GLY A 19 -3.68 3.99 1.20
CA GLY A 19 -3.39 4.82 0.03
C GLY A 19 -4.57 4.88 -0.94
N ILE A 20 -5.14 3.73 -1.31
CA ILE A 20 -6.32 3.65 -2.19
C ILE A 20 -7.52 4.38 -1.58
N VAL A 21 -7.82 4.20 -0.29
CA VAL A 21 -8.94 4.88 0.38
C VAL A 21 -8.75 6.40 0.34
N MET A 22 -7.52 6.89 0.54
CA MET A 22 -7.20 8.31 0.48
C MET A 22 -7.40 8.86 -0.94
N LEU A 23 -7.02 8.09 -1.96
CA LEU A 23 -7.25 8.43 -3.37
C LEU A 23 -8.73 8.37 -3.76
N LEU A 24 -9.48 7.38 -3.27
CA LEU A 24 -10.93 7.29 -3.48
C LEU A 24 -11.68 8.45 -2.82
N ARG A 25 -11.19 8.95 -1.68
CA ARG A 25 -11.75 10.14 -1.04
C ARG A 25 -11.68 11.37 -1.94
N LEU A 26 -10.70 11.51 -2.85
CA LEU A 26 -10.66 12.61 -3.82
C LEU A 26 -11.90 12.69 -4.72
N ARG A 27 -12.66 11.61 -4.88
CA ARG A 27 -13.88 11.62 -5.70
C ARG A 27 -15.03 12.41 -5.07
N ARG A 28 -14.88 12.89 -3.82
CA ARG A 28 -15.90 13.67 -3.14
C ARG A 28 -15.87 15.14 -3.59
N PRO A 29 -17.04 15.74 -3.90
CA PRO A 29 -17.12 17.09 -4.49
C PRO A 29 -16.77 18.24 -3.52
N ALA A 30 -16.71 18.00 -2.21
CA ALA A 30 -16.51 19.04 -1.19
C ALA A 30 -15.12 19.04 -0.53
N ILE A 31 -14.06 18.66 -1.26
CA ILE A 31 -12.70 18.63 -0.72
C ILE A 31 -11.99 19.97 -0.95
N SER A 32 -11.51 20.57 0.14
CA SER A 32 -10.62 21.75 0.10
C SER A 32 -9.33 21.46 -0.66
N GLU A 33 -8.81 22.45 -1.39
CA GLU A 33 -7.59 22.34 -2.21
C GLU A 33 -6.37 21.80 -1.45
N ARG A 34 -6.13 22.29 -0.22
CA ARG A 34 -5.06 21.79 0.68
C ARG A 34 -5.15 20.29 0.93
N ARG A 35 -6.36 19.76 1.11
CA ARG A 35 -6.61 18.35 1.39
C ARG A 35 -6.47 17.51 0.11
N THR A 36 -6.81 18.06 -1.06
CA THR A 36 -6.55 17.41 -2.36
C THR A 36 -5.07 17.16 -2.57
N TYR A 37 -4.22 18.16 -2.35
CA TYR A 37 -2.76 18.01 -2.49
C TYR A 37 -2.22 16.93 -1.55
N ALA A 38 -2.56 17.01 -0.27
CA ALA A 38 -2.12 16.03 0.73
C ALA A 38 -2.58 14.61 0.38
N TYR A 39 -3.83 14.43 -0.03
CA TYR A 39 -4.36 13.11 -0.38
C TYR A 39 -3.74 12.53 -1.65
N ARG A 40 -3.37 13.34 -2.65
CA ARG A 40 -2.62 12.85 -3.83
C ARG A 40 -1.22 12.39 -3.44
N MET A 41 -0.48 13.24 -2.73
CA MET A 41 0.91 12.96 -2.39
C MET A 41 1.01 11.72 -1.48
N VAL A 42 0.31 11.73 -0.35
CA VAL A 42 0.34 10.63 0.61
C VAL A 42 -0.35 9.39 0.06
N GLY A 43 -1.46 9.55 -0.66
CA GLY A 43 -2.20 8.43 -1.26
C GLY A 43 -1.36 7.65 -2.27
N ILE A 44 -0.67 8.36 -3.18
CA ILE A 44 0.23 7.72 -4.17
C ILE A 44 1.42 7.09 -3.46
N MET A 45 2.07 7.82 -2.53
CA MET A 45 3.22 7.30 -1.79
C MET A 45 2.89 5.99 -1.04
N LEU A 46 1.78 5.94 -0.31
CA LEU A 46 1.34 4.74 0.42
C LEU A 46 0.97 3.60 -0.52
N ALA A 47 0.25 3.89 -1.61
CA ALA A 47 -0.15 2.88 -2.59
C ALA A 47 1.09 2.26 -3.28
N SER A 48 2.01 3.09 -3.76
CA SER A 48 3.26 2.63 -4.38
C SER A 48 4.12 1.84 -3.40
N ALA A 49 4.31 2.34 -2.17
CA ALA A 49 5.07 1.62 -1.16
C ALA A 49 4.43 0.26 -0.83
N GLY A 50 3.11 0.20 -0.68
CA GLY A 50 2.39 -1.05 -0.41
C GLY A 50 2.50 -2.07 -1.56
N ILE A 51 2.37 -1.62 -2.82
CA ILE A 51 2.53 -2.48 -4.01
C ILE A 51 3.96 -3.03 -4.10
N VAL A 52 4.97 -2.17 -3.91
CA VAL A 52 6.37 -2.61 -3.93
C VAL A 52 6.63 -3.62 -2.81
N LEU A 53 6.11 -3.37 -1.60
CA LEU A 53 6.27 -4.28 -0.48
C LEU A 53 5.58 -5.64 -0.74
N LEU A 54 4.41 -5.65 -1.38
CA LEU A 54 3.71 -6.86 -1.83
C LEU A 54 4.56 -7.67 -2.80
N MET A 55 5.17 -7.01 -3.79
CA MET A 55 6.08 -7.65 -4.75
C MET A 55 7.30 -8.24 -4.03
N SER A 56 7.94 -7.48 -3.14
CA SER A 56 9.09 -7.94 -2.35
C SER A 56 8.73 -9.11 -1.44
N ALA A 57 7.59 -9.06 -0.75
CA ALA A 57 7.12 -10.17 0.10
C ALA A 57 6.87 -11.44 -0.72
N THR A 58 6.32 -11.30 -1.93
CA THR A 58 6.08 -12.42 -2.85
C THR A 58 7.38 -13.02 -3.37
N ALA A 59 8.37 -12.18 -3.69
CA ALA A 59 9.70 -12.65 -4.07
C ALA A 59 10.37 -13.44 -2.94
N MET A 60 10.37 -12.90 -1.70
CA MET A 60 10.92 -13.59 -0.53
C MET A 60 10.18 -14.90 -0.23
N TRP A 61 8.85 -14.91 -0.37
CA TRP A 61 8.07 -16.12 -0.16
C TRP A 61 8.48 -17.22 -1.14
N ARG A 62 8.58 -16.90 -2.44
CA ARG A 62 8.99 -17.84 -3.48
C ARG A 62 10.37 -18.42 -3.22
N TRP A 63 11.37 -17.57 -2.95
CA TRP A 63 12.72 -18.03 -2.62
C TRP A 63 12.78 -18.91 -1.38
N SER A 64 11.89 -18.68 -0.41
CA SER A 64 11.82 -19.50 0.81
C SER A 64 11.12 -20.84 0.59
N THR A 65 10.34 -20.99 -0.48
CA THR A 65 9.63 -22.23 -0.84
C THR A 65 10.30 -23.03 -1.94
N ASP A 66 11.24 -22.42 -2.67
CA ASP A 66 12.05 -23.06 -3.73
C ASP A 66 13.27 -23.84 -3.16
N LEU A 67 13.29 -24.10 -1.83
CA LEU A 67 14.23 -24.98 -1.11
C LEU A 67 13.55 -26.31 -0.79
#